data_AF-A0A5K0Z8T0-F1
#
_entry.id   AF-A0A5K0Z8T0-F1
#
_cell.length_a   1.000
_cell.length_b   1.000
_cell.length_c   1.000
_cell.angle_alpha   90.00
_cell.angle_beta   90.00
_cell.angle_gamma   90.00
#
_symmetry.space_group_name_H-M   'P 1'
#
loop_
_entity.id
_entity.type
_entity.pdbx_description
1 polymer ?
#
loop_
_entity_poly.entity_id
_entity_poly.type
_entity_poly.pdbx_seq_one_letter_code
_entity_poly.pdbx_strand_id
1 'polypeptide(L)'
;LGRKGTYAPLSVKLRVHFSFNPKMKNSLVVKGMCPQNADLERYYSKKEKKPFPVPIVELRRAARERIKRQKSLPRKPIPPPKNGLLVRNLIPVAYEVLNARTTLLNNLRKLIKIVPVHAC
;
A
#
# COMPACT_ATOMS: atom_id res chain seq x y z
N LEU A 1 -20.32 -28.43 -22.33
CA LEU A 1 -20.74 -29.24 -21.16
C LEU A 1 -20.67 -28.37 -19.91
N GLY A 2 -21.78 -27.85 -19.42
CA GLY A 2 -21.84 -27.11 -18.15
C GLY A 2 -22.89 -27.73 -17.26
N ARG A 3 -22.48 -28.45 -16.21
CA ARG A 3 -23.42 -28.99 -15.21
C ARG A 3 -23.82 -27.86 -14.28
N LYS A 4 -25.06 -27.37 -14.38
CA LYS A 4 -25.67 -26.51 -13.37
C LYS A 4 -26.07 -27.39 -12.18
N GLY A 5 -25.33 -27.29 -11.07
CA GLY A 5 -25.73 -27.90 -9.80
C GLY A 5 -26.82 -27.07 -9.15
N THR A 6 -28.01 -27.64 -8.98
CA THR A 6 -29.07 -27.10 -8.15
C THR A 6 -28.85 -27.56 -6.71
N TYR A 7 -28.63 -26.64 -5.78
CA TYR A 7 -28.56 -26.96 -4.36
C TYR A 7 -29.90 -26.60 -3.72
N ALA A 8 -30.64 -27.61 -3.27
CA ALA A 8 -31.82 -27.40 -2.44
C ALA A 8 -31.38 -27.22 -0.97
N PRO A 9 -31.83 -26.17 -0.26
CA PRO A 9 -31.49 -26.01 1.14
C PRO A 9 -32.33 -26.98 1.99
N LEU A 10 -31.69 -28.03 2.52
CA LEU A 10 -32.26 -28.88 3.57
C LEU A 10 -32.41 -28.07 4.86
N SER A 11 -33.65 -27.66 5.13
CA SER A 11 -34.01 -26.92 6.34
C SER A 11 -34.29 -27.91 7.47
N VAL A 12 -33.32 -28.14 8.35
CA VAL A 12 -33.52 -29.01 9.53
C VAL A 12 -34.08 -28.17 10.68
N LYS A 13 -35.37 -28.35 11.00
CA LYS A 13 -36.02 -27.72 12.16
C LYS A 13 -35.73 -28.56 13.42
N LEU A 14 -34.73 -28.17 14.19
CA LEU A 14 -34.47 -28.73 15.52
C LEU A 14 -35.43 -28.09 16.54
N ARG A 15 -36.39 -28.88 17.02
CA ARG A 15 -37.30 -28.48 18.10
C ARG A 15 -36.59 -28.70 19.43
N VAL A 16 -36.10 -27.62 20.04
CA VAL A 16 -35.42 -27.65 21.32
C VAL A 16 -36.43 -27.34 22.43
N HIS A 17 -36.78 -28.32 23.26
CA HIS A 17 -37.55 -28.08 24.46
C HIS A 17 -36.61 -27.60 25.57
N PHE A 18 -36.66 -26.31 25.90
CA PHE A 18 -35.95 -25.75 27.05
C PHE A 18 -36.80 -25.89 28.31
N SER A 19 -36.39 -26.78 29.21
CA SER A 19 -36.86 -26.76 30.61
C SER A 19 -35.82 -25.99 31.42
N PHE A 20 -36.11 -24.73 31.77
CA PHE A 20 -35.20 -23.89 32.53
C PHE A 20 -35.30 -24.27 34.02
N ASN A 21 -34.28 -24.97 34.53
CA ASN A 21 -34.15 -25.24 35.95
C ASN A 21 -33.07 -24.30 36.54
N PRO A 22 -33.44 -23.28 37.34
CA PRO A 22 -32.55 -22.15 37.68
C PRO A 22 -31.45 -22.48 38.72
N LYS A 23 -31.17 -23.76 39.00
CA LYS A 23 -30.29 -24.17 40.11
C LYS A 23 -29.08 -25.03 39.70
N MET A 24 -28.45 -24.79 38.56
CA MET A 24 -27.14 -25.41 38.26
C MET A 24 -26.15 -24.37 37.70
N LYS A 25 -25.28 -23.83 38.57
CA LYS A 25 -24.07 -23.10 38.20
C LYS A 25 -22.96 -24.10 37.85
N ASN A 26 -23.08 -24.81 36.74
CA ASN A 26 -22.02 -25.70 36.27
C ASN A 26 -21.54 -25.20 34.91
N SER A 27 -20.26 -24.82 34.82
CA SER A 27 -19.64 -24.46 33.55
C SER A 27 -19.69 -25.66 32.60
N LEU A 28 -20.35 -25.52 31.46
CA LEU A 28 -20.35 -26.51 30.40
C LEU A 28 -18.92 -26.61 29.82
N VAL A 29 -18.11 -27.52 30.34
CA VAL A 29 -16.81 -27.86 29.75
C VAL A 29 -17.07 -28.85 28.61
N VAL A 30 -17.14 -28.34 27.39
CA VAL A 30 -17.19 -29.16 26.18
C VAL A 30 -15.82 -29.80 25.98
N LYS A 31 -15.69 -31.09 26.32
CA LYS A 31 -14.46 -31.87 26.13
C LYS A 31 -14.48 -32.49 24.73
N GLY A 32 -14.05 -31.73 23.72
CA GLY A 32 -13.81 -32.24 22.37
C GLY A 32 -12.55 -33.10 22.32
N MET A 33 -12.61 -34.28 21.69
CA MET A 33 -11.50 -35.25 21.63
C MET A 33 -10.32 -34.81 20.74
N CYS A 34 -10.44 -33.72 19.99
CA CYS A 34 -9.36 -33.11 19.22
C CYS A 34 -9.51 -31.58 19.30
N PRO A 35 -8.74 -30.86 20.13
CA PRO A 35 -8.82 -29.42 20.15
C PRO A 35 -8.05 -28.88 18.95
N GLN A 36 -8.73 -28.74 17.82
CA GLN A 36 -8.20 -27.96 16.71
C GLN A 36 -8.06 -26.51 17.22
N ASN A 37 -6.80 -26.08 17.41
CA ASN A 37 -6.40 -24.81 18.05
C ASN A 37 -6.46 -24.81 19.61
N ALA A 38 -5.98 -25.85 20.28
CA ALA A 38 -5.78 -25.84 21.74
C ALA A 38 -4.66 -24.88 22.21
N ASP A 39 -3.78 -24.45 21.30
CA ASP A 39 -2.64 -23.61 21.64
C ASP A 39 -3.10 -22.16 21.77
N LEU A 40 -3.60 -21.82 22.96
CA LEU A 40 -3.84 -20.43 23.33
C LEU A 40 -2.51 -19.68 23.36
N GLU A 41 -2.49 -18.46 22.85
CA GLU A 41 -1.28 -17.64 22.88
C GLU A 41 -0.77 -17.47 24.32
N ARG A 42 0.55 -17.50 24.49
CA ARG A 42 1.18 -17.25 25.78
C ARG A 42 0.71 -15.90 26.34
N TYR A 43 0.27 -15.88 27.59
CA TYR A 43 -0.10 -14.65 28.27
C TYR A 43 1.15 -13.80 28.55
N TYR A 44 1.24 -12.64 27.90
CA TYR A 44 2.31 -11.66 28.12
C TYR A 44 1.81 -10.58 29.10
N SER A 45 2.69 -10.14 30.01
CA SER A 45 2.38 -9.02 30.91
C SER A 45 2.14 -7.74 30.10
N LYS A 46 1.33 -6.79 30.61
CA LYS A 46 1.08 -5.50 29.94
C LYS A 46 2.36 -4.68 29.64
N LYS A 47 3.44 -4.96 30.37
CA LYS A 47 4.77 -4.34 30.20
C LYS A 47 5.64 -5.06 29.16
N GLU A 48 5.32 -6.31 28.85
CA GLU A 48 6.07 -7.15 27.91
C GLU A 48 5.44 -7.03 26.52
N LYS A 49 6.25 -6.69 25.53
CA LYS A 49 5.80 -6.69 24.15
C LYS A 49 5.79 -8.13 23.66
N LYS A 50 4.72 -8.54 22.96
CA LYS A 50 4.73 -9.78 22.19
C LYS A 50 5.97 -9.80 21.31
N PRO A 51 6.78 -10.88 21.33
CA PRO A 51 7.96 -10.96 20.49
C PRO A 51 7.55 -10.84 19.02
N PHE A 52 8.38 -10.17 18.22
CA PHE A 52 8.15 -10.10 16.79
C PHE A 52 8.16 -11.52 16.20
N PRO A 53 7.33 -11.80 15.18
CA PRO A 53 7.35 -13.09 14.49
C PRO A 53 8.75 -13.48 13.95
N VAL A 54 9.57 -12.47 13.64
CA VAL A 54 10.99 -12.61 13.29
C VAL A 54 11.82 -11.74 14.24
N PRO A 55 12.89 -12.26 14.87
CA PRO A 55 13.74 -11.49 15.76
C PRO A 55 14.24 -10.18 15.13
N ILE A 56 14.23 -9.09 15.89
CA ILE A 56 14.61 -7.76 15.37
C ILE A 56 16.06 -7.70 14.85
N VAL A 57 16.93 -8.55 15.39
CA VAL A 57 18.33 -8.69 14.97
C VAL A 57 18.42 -9.25 13.55
N GLU A 58 17.58 -10.24 13.23
CA GLU A 58 17.52 -10.84 11.90
C GLU A 58 16.97 -9.84 10.87
N LEU A 59 15.93 -9.09 11.24
CA LEU A 59 15.42 -7.99 10.42
C LEU A 59 16.51 -6.96 10.11
N ARG A 60 17.30 -6.56 11.11
CA ARG A 60 18.43 -5.64 10.94
C ARG A 60 19.54 -6.23 10.07
N ARG A 61 19.88 -7.52 10.25
CA ARG A 61 20.88 -8.23 9.44
C ARG A 61 20.43 -8.26 7.96
N ALA A 62 19.18 -8.67 7.71
CA ALA A 62 18.61 -8.69 6.36
C ALA A 62 18.60 -7.30 5.70
N ALA A 63 18.29 -6.24 6.45
CA ALA A 63 18.36 -4.87 5.95
C ALA A 63 19.78 -4.46 5.55
N ARG A 64 20.79 -4.79 6.38
CA ARG A 64 22.21 -4.53 6.06
C ARG A 64 22.66 -5.31 4.83
N GLU A 65 22.24 -6.56 4.68
CA GLU A 65 22.54 -7.38 3.49
C GLU A 65 21.88 -6.82 2.22
N ARG A 66 20.65 -6.28 2.29
CA ARG A 66 20.02 -5.59 1.16
C ARG A 66 20.84 -4.38 0.72
N ILE A 67 21.28 -3.55 1.68
CA ILE A 67 22.12 -2.38 1.40
C ILE A 67 23.47 -2.82 0.80
N LYS A 68 24.11 -3.85 1.37
CA LYS A 68 25.39 -4.38 0.87
C LYS A 68 25.27 -4.87 -0.58
N ARG A 69 24.21 -5.61 -0.90
CA ARG A 69 23.92 -6.08 -2.27
C ARG A 69 23.64 -4.92 -3.23
N GLN A 70 23.00 -3.85 -2.77
CA GLN A 70 22.71 -2.68 -3.60
C GLN A 70 23.93 -1.78 -3.85
N LYS A 71 24.95 -1.80 -2.99
CA LYS A 71 26.16 -0.97 -3.16
C LYS A 71 26.95 -1.27 -4.44
N SER A 72 26.97 -2.52 -4.88
CA SER A 72 27.69 -2.93 -6.10
C SER A 72 26.88 -2.77 -7.38
N LEU A 73 25.58 -2.46 -7.28
CA LEU A 73 24.73 -2.23 -8.43
C LEU A 73 24.67 -0.74 -8.77
N PRO A 74 24.57 -0.37 -10.06
CA PRO A 74 24.24 0.99 -10.46
C PRO A 74 22.95 1.44 -9.78
N ARG A 75 22.93 2.68 -9.26
CA ARG A 75 21.72 3.24 -8.67
C ARG A 75 20.61 3.25 -9.72
N LYS A 76 19.49 2.60 -9.42
CA LYS A 76 18.31 2.67 -10.28
C LYS A 76 17.87 4.14 -10.36
N PRO A 77 17.49 4.64 -11.55
CA PRO A 77 16.89 5.96 -11.67
C PRO A 77 15.67 6.01 -10.76
N ILE A 78 15.54 7.10 -10.01
CA ILE A 78 14.37 7.33 -9.16
C ILE A 78 13.17 7.37 -10.10
N PRO A 79 12.12 6.56 -9.87
CA PRO A 79 10.94 6.61 -10.73
C PRO A 79 10.39 8.04 -10.68
N PRO A 80 9.89 8.57 -11.81
CA PRO A 80 9.30 9.89 -11.80
C PRO A 80 8.18 9.95 -10.75
N PRO A 81 7.97 11.10 -10.10
CA PRO A 81 6.84 11.27 -9.20
C PRO A 81 5.55 10.92 -9.96
N LYS A 82 4.58 10.30 -9.29
CA LYS A 82 3.33 9.82 -9.94
C LYS A 82 2.57 10.93 -10.70
N ASN A 83 2.76 12.19 -10.30
CA ASN A 83 2.18 13.38 -10.94
C ASN A 83 3.21 14.19 -11.78
N GLY A 84 4.40 13.63 -12.06
CA GLY A 84 5.38 14.22 -12.96
C GLY A 84 5.95 15.60 -12.58
N LEU A 85 5.78 16.05 -11.33
CA LEU A 85 6.09 17.43 -10.88
C LEU A 85 5.23 18.50 -11.58
N LEU A 86 4.16 18.11 -12.29
CA LEU A 86 3.25 19.05 -12.93
C LEU A 86 2.35 19.70 -11.89
N VAL A 87 2.72 20.92 -11.51
CA VAL A 87 1.85 21.81 -10.74
C VAL A 87 0.84 22.39 -11.72
N ARG A 88 -0.44 21.96 -11.62
CA ARG A 88 -1.51 22.35 -12.55
C ARG A 88 -1.60 23.87 -12.76
N ASN A 89 -1.36 24.64 -11.71
CA ASN A 89 -1.40 26.11 -11.73
C ASN A 89 -0.26 26.73 -12.53
N LEU A 90 0.88 26.03 -12.71
CA LEU A 90 2.02 26.52 -13.49
C LEU A 90 1.93 26.18 -14.98
N ILE A 91 1.00 25.31 -15.38
CA ILE A 91 0.78 24.94 -16.77
C ILE A 91 0.42 26.17 -17.63
N PRO A 92 -0.59 27.01 -17.28
CA PRO A 92 -0.91 28.19 -18.08
C PRO A 92 0.27 29.18 -18.15
N VAL A 93 0.95 29.40 -17.03
CA VAL A 93 2.14 30.29 -16.95
C VAL A 93 3.25 29.82 -17.90
N ALA A 94 3.50 28.51 -17.98
CA ALA A 94 4.49 27.96 -18.88
C ALA A 94 4.17 28.23 -20.36
N TYR A 95 2.89 28.12 -20.75
CA TYR A 95 2.46 28.46 -22.11
C TYR A 95 2.58 29.95 -22.40
N GLU A 96 2.19 30.82 -21.45
CA GLU A 96 2.33 32.27 -21.60
C GLU A 96 3.79 32.68 -21.80
N VAL A 97 4.70 32.17 -20.96
CA VAL A 97 6.14 32.45 -21.07
C VAL A 97 6.72 31.94 -22.40
N LEU A 98 6.34 30.73 -22.82
CA LEU A 98 6.81 30.17 -24.09
C LEU A 98 6.30 30.98 -25.30
N ASN A 99 5.05 31.41 -25.26
CA ASN A 99 4.44 32.24 -26.30
C ASN A 99 5.10 33.63 -26.33
N ALA A 100 5.32 34.25 -25.17
CA ALA A 100 6.01 35.53 -25.06
C ALA A 100 7.43 35.46 -25.62
N ARG A 101 8.20 34.42 -25.26
CA ARG A 101 9.54 34.16 -25.81
C ARG A 101 9.52 34.02 -27.32
N THR A 102 8.58 33.23 -27.86
CA THR A 102 8.46 33.00 -29.30
C THR A 102 8.15 34.30 -30.04
N THR A 103 7.21 35.10 -29.52
CA THR A 103 6.86 36.40 -30.08
C THR A 103 8.04 37.37 -30.06
N LEU A 104 8.77 37.45 -28.95
CA LEU A 104 9.94 38.30 -28.81
C LEU A 104 11.03 37.94 -29.84
N LEU A 105 11.37 36.65 -29.93
CA LEU A 105 12.39 36.17 -30.89
C LEU A 105 11.98 36.44 -32.34
N ASN A 106 10.70 36.22 -32.68
CA ASN A 106 10.18 36.49 -34.01
C ASN A 106 10.25 37.98 -34.37
N ASN A 107 9.90 38.85 -33.42
CA ASN A 107 9.94 40.29 -33.61
C ASN A 107 11.38 40.79 -33.72
N LEU A 108 12.30 40.32 -32.88
CA LEU A 108 13.73 40.64 -32.97
C LEU A 108 14.32 40.21 -34.31
N ARG A 109 13.98 39.01 -34.78
CA ARG A 109 14.43 38.51 -36.10
C ARG A 109 13.95 39.39 -37.25
N LYS A 110 12.74 39.97 -37.15
CA LYS A 110 12.23 40.94 -38.13
C LYS A 110 12.97 42.28 -38.01
N LEU A 111 13.21 42.74 -36.79
CA LEU A 111 13.84 44.03 -36.52
C LEU A 111 15.29 44.07 -37.03
N ILE A 112 16.09 43.02 -36.79
CA ILE A 112 17.49 42.93 -37.24
C ILE A 112 17.61 42.99 -38.77
N LYS A 113 16.57 42.56 -39.52
CA LYS A 113 16.57 42.69 -40.98
C LYS A 113 16.40 44.14 -41.45
N ILE A 114 15.70 44.96 -40.66
CA ILE A 114 15.36 46.35 -41.00
C ILE A 114 16.40 47.31 -40.44
N VAL A 115 16.89 47.05 -39.23
CA VAL A 115 17.86 47.87 -38.51
C VAL A 115 19.22 47.19 -38.60
N PRO A 116 20.18 47.74 -39.37
CA PRO A 116 21.53 47.20 -39.44
C PRO A 116 22.19 47.32 -38.08
N VAL A 117 22.58 46.18 -37.51
CA VAL A 117 23.34 46.13 -36.26
C VAL A 117 24.81 46.03 -36.63
N HIS A 118 25.58 47.08 -36.35
CA HIS A 118 27.03 47.06 -36.50
C HIS A 118 27.64 46.38 -35.27
N ALA A 119 28.40 45.31 -35.48
CA ALA A 119 29.27 44.73 -34.46
C ALA A 119 30.64 45.40 -34.55
N CYS A 120 31.26 45.68 -33.39
CA CYS A 120 32.63 46.17 -33.29
C CYS A 120 33.66 45.05 -33.50
#